data_AF-A0A0F0GP63-F1
#
_entry.id   AF-A0A0F0GP63-F1
#
_cell.length_a   1.000
_cell.length_b   1.000
_cell.length_c   1.000
_cell.angle_alpha   90.00
_cell.angle_beta   90.00
_cell.angle_gamma   90.00
#
_symmetry.space_group_name_H-M   'P 1'
#
loop_
_entity.id
_entity.type
_entity.pdbx_description
1 polymer ?
#
loop_
_entity_poly.entity_id
_entity_poly.type
_entity_poly.pdbx_seq_one_letter_code
_entity_poly.pdbx_strand_id
1 'polypeptide(L)'
;MTEIDRARSAALVGFTATAALLVLTAAALLNPALDPFGGSGGGGGGGYVVAFFYIAIGSALVGVIVRKAAPAPWRSAGSGLVLAGLIGVAVFAALMLAVYWSLSNTIH
;
A
#
# COMPACT_ATOMS: atom_id res chain seq x y z
N MET A 1 15.87 -23.41 -13.29
CA MET A 1 14.77 -22.49 -12.94
C MET A 1 13.70 -22.63 -14.01
N THR A 2 12.54 -23.17 -13.68
CA THR A 2 11.45 -23.35 -14.64
C THR A 2 10.73 -22.02 -14.90
N GLU A 3 9.94 -21.95 -15.97
CA GLU A 3 9.13 -20.76 -16.29
C GLU A 3 8.11 -20.45 -15.19
N ILE A 4 7.62 -21.48 -14.50
CA ILE A 4 6.76 -21.39 -13.32
C ILE A 4 7.50 -20.71 -12.15
N ASP A 5 8.76 -21.06 -11.92
CA ASP A 5 9.57 -20.45 -10.85
C ASP A 5 9.82 -18.96 -11.11
N ARG A 6 10.05 -18.58 -12.38
CA ARG A 6 10.19 -17.16 -12.78
C ARG A 6 8.90 -16.36 -12.62
N ALA A 7 7.76 -16.97 -12.92
CA ALA A 7 6.46 -16.31 -12.70
C ALA A 7 6.15 -16.16 -11.20
N ARG A 8 6.47 -17.16 -10.38
CA ARG A 8 6.30 -17.05 -8.92
C ARG A 8 7.20 -15.99 -8.31
N SER A 9 8.47 -15.94 -8.69
CA SER A 9 9.40 -14.94 -8.16
C SER A 9 9.01 -13.52 -8.59
N ALA A 10 8.58 -13.31 -9.83
CA ALA A 10 8.09 -12.01 -10.29
C ALA A 10 6.81 -11.57 -9.55
N ALA A 11 5.85 -12.48 -9.31
CA ALA A 11 4.68 -12.21 -8.47
C ALA A 11 5.08 -11.80 -7.04
N LEU A 12 6.05 -12.51 -6.45
CA LEU A 12 6.55 -12.22 -5.11
C LEU A 12 7.20 -10.84 -5.04
N VAL A 13 8.01 -10.47 -6.03
CA VAL A 13 8.66 -9.14 -6.10
C VAL A 13 7.62 -8.02 -6.19
N GLY A 14 6.60 -8.17 -7.03
CA GLY A 14 5.51 -7.19 -7.11
C GLY A 14 4.78 -7.03 -5.78
N PHE A 15 4.50 -8.14 -5.10
CA PHE A 15 3.88 -8.12 -3.78
C PHE A 15 4.77 -7.47 -2.72
N THR A 16 6.03 -7.90 -2.61
CA THR A 16 6.94 -7.44 -1.55
C THR A 16 7.30 -5.97 -1.70
N ALA A 17 7.46 -5.46 -2.93
CA ALA A 17 7.71 -4.05 -3.17
C ALA A 17 6.55 -3.16 -2.66
N THR A 18 5.31 -3.48 -3.05
CA THR A 18 4.14 -2.74 -2.56
C THR A 18 3.93 -2.92 -1.06
N ALA A 19 4.05 -4.14 -0.55
CA ALA A 19 3.90 -4.41 0.87
C ALA A 19 4.93 -3.63 1.71
N ALA A 20 6.19 -3.58 1.28
CA ALA A 20 7.22 -2.80 1.95
C ALA A 20 6.89 -1.30 1.95
N LEU A 21 6.43 -0.74 0.83
CA LEU A 21 6.03 0.67 0.75
C LEU A 21 4.87 0.99 1.70
N LEU A 22 3.84 0.13 1.74
CA LEU A 22 2.70 0.30 2.66
C LEU A 22 3.15 0.20 4.12
N VAL A 23 3.98 -0.79 4.46
CA VAL A 23 4.51 -0.98 5.82
C VAL A 23 5.39 0.18 6.25
N LEU A 24 6.29 0.65 5.40
CA LEU A 24 7.15 1.80 5.70
C LEU A 24 6.33 3.08 5.89
N THR A 25 5.29 3.28 5.08
CA THR A 25 4.40 4.44 5.20
C THR A 25 3.56 4.38 6.47
N ALA A 26 3.08 3.18 6.84
CA ALA A 26 2.38 2.96 8.11
C ALA A 26 3.32 3.15 9.32
N ALA A 27 4.56 2.67 9.24
CA ALA A 27 5.56 2.87 10.27
C ALA A 27 5.91 4.37 10.44
N ALA A 28 5.97 5.12 9.34
CA ALA A 28 6.16 6.57 9.36
C ALA A 28 4.97 7.29 10.00
N LEU A 29 3.74 6.88 9.70
CA LEU A 29 2.53 7.43 10.33
C LEU A 29 2.50 7.22 11.85
N LEU A 30 2.96 6.06 12.33
CA LEU A 30 2.91 5.69 13.75
C LEU A 30 4.12 6.20 14.54
N ASN A 31 5.19 6.62 13.86
CA ASN A 31 6.41 7.07 14.53
C ASN A 31 6.55 8.60 14.48
N PRO A 32 6.29 9.31 15.60
CA PRO A 32 6.42 10.76 15.65
C PRO A 32 7.84 11.27 15.40
N ALA A 33 8.87 10.42 15.48
CA ALA A 33 10.24 10.79 15.12
C ALA A 33 10.46 10.97 13.60
N LEU A 34 9.54 10.46 12.77
CA LEU A 34 9.59 10.55 11.31
C LEU A 34 8.77 11.71 10.75
N ASP A 35 7.97 12.38 11.57
CA ASP A 35 7.19 13.58 11.24
C ASP A 35 7.96 14.69 10.47
N PRO A 36 9.25 14.99 10.76
CA PRO A 36 10.00 15.98 9.98
C PRO A 36 10.21 15.62 8.50
N PHE A 37 10.07 14.36 8.10
CA PHE A 37 10.19 13.93 6.70
C PHE A 37 8.84 13.92 5.95
N GLY A 38 7.72 14.16 6.64
CA GLY A 38 6.36 14.07 6.09
C GLY A 38 5.61 15.39 6.01
N GLY A 39 6.11 16.44 6.65
CA GLY A 39 5.40 17.70 6.83
C GLY A 39 5.86 18.82 5.91
N SER A 40 5.18 19.01 4.78
CA SER A 40 5.08 20.36 4.19
C SER A 40 3.99 21.13 4.93
N GLY A 41 4.34 21.69 6.08
CA GLY A 41 3.54 22.68 6.80
C GLY A 41 2.68 22.14 7.95
N GLY A 42 3.20 22.26 9.18
CA GLY A 42 2.43 22.49 10.40
C GLY A 42 1.27 21.55 10.72
N GLY A 43 1.56 20.44 11.42
CA GLY A 43 0.60 19.78 12.31
C GLY A 43 -0.15 18.59 11.71
N GLY A 44 0.32 17.38 12.04
CA GLY A 44 -0.47 16.15 12.00
C GLY A 44 -0.12 15.21 10.86
N GLY A 45 0.02 13.91 11.16
CA GLY A 45 0.44 12.83 10.26
C GLY A 45 -0.43 12.57 9.00
N GLY A 46 -1.25 13.53 8.56
CA GLY A 46 -2.08 13.43 7.37
C GLY A 46 -1.31 13.20 6.06
N GLY A 47 -0.07 13.70 5.94
CA GLY A 47 0.76 13.46 4.75
C GLY A 47 1.02 11.97 4.48
N TYR A 48 1.29 11.20 5.53
CA TYR A 48 1.50 9.75 5.44
C TYR A 48 0.20 8.98 5.21
N VAL A 49 -0.94 9.46 5.72
CA VAL A 49 -2.26 8.87 5.43
C VAL A 49 -2.58 9.00 3.94
N VAL A 50 -2.34 10.19 3.37
CA VAL A 50 -2.54 10.45 1.94
C VAL A 50 -1.59 9.60 1.10
N ALA A 51 -0.30 9.53 1.46
CA ALA A 51 0.67 8.68 0.78
C ALA A 51 0.27 7.19 0.80
N PHE A 52 -0.15 6.67 1.97
CA PHE A 52 -0.60 5.29 2.11
C PHE A 52 -1.77 4.98 1.17
N PHE A 53 -2.77 5.87 1.14
CA PHE A 53 -3.93 5.74 0.27
C PHE A 53 -3.54 5.70 -1.22
N TYR A 54 -2.70 6.63 -1.67
CA TYR A 54 -2.23 6.67 -3.05
C TYR A 54 -1.35 5.47 -3.42
N ILE A 55 -0.53 4.96 -2.50
CA ILE A 55 0.26 3.74 -2.72
C ILE A 55 -0.66 2.54 -2.86
N ALA A 56 -1.70 2.42 -2.02
CA ALA A 56 -2.63 1.30 -2.04
C ALA A 56 -3.44 1.25 -3.35
N ILE A 57 -4.08 2.37 -3.71
CA ILE A 57 -4.86 2.46 -4.96
C ILE A 57 -3.93 2.42 -6.18
N GLY A 58 -2.83 3.16 -6.14
CA GLY A 58 -1.85 3.20 -7.21
C GLY A 58 -1.28 1.82 -7.52
N SER A 59 -0.95 1.02 -6.50
CA SER A 59 -0.47 -0.35 -6.70
C SER A 59 -1.55 -1.26 -7.27
N ALA A 60 -2.80 -1.10 -6.87
CA ALA A 60 -3.91 -1.86 -7.45
C ALA A 60 -4.09 -1.54 -8.95
N LEU A 61 -4.09 -0.26 -9.32
CA LEU A 61 -4.25 0.18 -10.71
C LEU A 61 -3.04 -0.16 -11.58
N VAL A 62 -1.83 0.19 -11.11
CA VAL A 62 -0.57 -0.13 -11.80
C VAL A 62 -0.41 -1.63 -11.93
N GLY A 63 -0.80 -2.42 -10.93
CA GLY A 63 -0.78 -3.87 -11.01
C GLY A 63 -1.64 -4.44 -12.16
N VAL A 64 -2.82 -3.85 -12.40
CA VAL A 64 -3.66 -4.22 -13.57
C VAL A 64 -2.95 -3.88 -14.88
N ILE A 65 -2.34 -2.69 -14.98
CA ILE A 65 -1.59 -2.26 -16.16
C ILE A 65 -0.41 -3.20 -16.42
N VAL A 66 0.41 -3.47 -15.40
CA VAL A 66 1.57 -4.36 -15.47
C VAL A 66 1.15 -5.77 -15.90
N ARG A 67 0.04 -6.29 -15.34
CA ARG A 67 -0.47 -7.61 -15.72
C ARG A 67 -0.84 -7.70 -17.22
N LYS A 68 -1.34 -6.61 -17.80
CA LYS A 68 -1.77 -6.58 -19.22
C LYS A 68 -0.60 -6.27 -20.16
N ALA A 69 0.22 -5.28 -19.84
CA ALA A 69 1.22 -4.71 -20.72
C ALA A 69 2.61 -5.38 -20.61
N ALA A 70 2.96 -5.97 -19.45
CA ALA A 70 4.28 -6.55 -19.29
C ALA A 70 4.46 -7.83 -20.13
N PRO A 71 5.67 -8.11 -20.63
CA PRO A 71 5.99 -9.42 -21.21
C PRO A 71 6.06 -10.50 -20.12
N ALA A 72 5.89 -11.77 -20.50
CA ALA A 72 6.21 -12.89 -19.61
C ALA A 72 7.72 -12.86 -19.28
N PRO A 73 8.15 -13.14 -18.02
CA PRO A 73 7.36 -13.61 -16.86
C PRO A 73 6.76 -12.49 -15.99
N TRP A 74 7.07 -11.22 -16.25
CA TRP A 74 6.73 -10.07 -15.41
C TRP A 74 5.24 -9.74 -15.30
N ARG A 75 4.39 -10.29 -16.18
CA ARG A 75 2.91 -10.22 -16.02
C ARG A 75 2.44 -10.66 -14.64
N SER A 76 3.10 -11.66 -14.06
CA SER A 76 2.78 -12.21 -12.75
C SER A 76 3.06 -11.22 -11.60
N ALA A 77 4.04 -10.31 -11.75
CA ALA A 77 4.31 -9.21 -10.82
C ALA A 77 3.11 -8.29 -10.65
N GLY A 78 2.36 -8.06 -11.75
CA GLY A 78 1.11 -7.31 -11.71
C GLY A 78 0.07 -7.92 -10.77
N SER A 79 0.01 -9.25 -10.65
CA SER A 79 -0.92 -9.91 -9.73
C SER A 79 -0.51 -9.70 -8.26
N GLY A 80 0.80 -9.68 -7.98
CA GLY A 80 1.33 -9.35 -6.66
C GLY A 80 1.05 -7.89 -6.26
N LEU A 81 1.24 -6.96 -7.19
CA LEU A 81 0.91 -5.54 -7.01
C LEU A 81 -0.59 -5.33 -6.73
N VAL A 82 -1.47 -5.98 -7.51
CA VAL A 82 -2.93 -5.90 -7.29
C VAL A 82 -3.32 -6.43 -5.93
N LEU A 83 -2.81 -7.61 -5.54
CA LEU A 83 -3.15 -8.23 -4.26
C LEU A 83 -2.70 -7.35 -3.09
N ALA A 84 -1.45 -6.88 -3.10
CA ALA A 84 -0.93 -6.01 -2.07
C ALA A 84 -1.69 -4.66 -2.00
N GLY A 85 -2.02 -4.08 -3.15
CA GLY A 85 -2.82 -2.86 -3.24
C GLY A 85 -4.22 -3.03 -2.66
N LEU A 86 -4.93 -4.12 -2.99
CA LEU A 86 -6.26 -4.43 -2.45
C LEU A 86 -6.22 -4.65 -0.93
N ILE A 87 -5.21 -5.35 -0.42
CA ILE A 87 -5.02 -5.51 1.02
C ILE A 87 -4.79 -4.14 1.67
N GLY A 88 -3.94 -3.29 1.09
CA GLY A 88 -3.71 -1.93 1.56
C GLY A 88 -5.00 -1.10 1.62
N VAL A 89 -5.85 -1.16 0.59
CA VAL A 89 -7.15 -0.47 0.58
C VAL A 89 -8.08 -1.01 1.66
N ALA A 90 -8.15 -2.33 1.84
CA ALA A 90 -8.98 -2.95 2.88
C ALA A 90 -8.51 -2.54 4.30
N VAL A 91 -7.20 -2.52 4.53
CA VAL A 91 -6.62 -2.06 5.80
C VAL A 91 -6.93 -0.58 6.04
N PHE A 92 -6.78 0.26 5.01
CA PHE A 92 -7.13 1.68 5.11
C PHE A 92 -8.60 1.88 5.48
N ALA A 93 -9.51 1.17 4.83
CA ALA A 93 -10.94 1.23 5.11
C ALA A 93 -11.25 0.79 6.55
N ALA A 94 -10.62 -0.29 7.03
CA ALA A 94 -10.78 -0.76 8.41
C ALA A 94 -10.29 0.27 9.43
N LEU A 95 -9.15 0.93 9.18
CA LEU A 95 -8.62 1.98 10.05
C LEU A 95 -9.53 3.20 10.08
N MET A 96 -10.03 3.66 8.92
CA MET A 96 -10.98 4.77 8.86
C MET A 96 -12.28 4.45 9.61
N LEU A 97 -12.78 3.21 9.48
CA LEU A 97 -13.95 2.75 10.22
C LEU A 97 -13.71 2.73 11.74
N ALA A 98 -12.54 2.27 12.18
CA ALA A 98 -12.17 2.26 13.59
C ALA A 98 -12.06 3.69 14.16
N VAL A 99 -11.47 4.62 13.41
CA VAL A 99 -11.40 6.05 13.80
C VAL A 99 -12.80 6.66 13.88
N TYR A 100 -13.64 6.43 12.87
CA TYR A 100 -15.02 6.92 12.86
C TYR A 100 -15.80 6.38 14.07
N TRP A 101 -15.68 5.07 14.34
CA TRP A 101 -16.34 4.43 15.47
C TRP A 101 -15.86 5.01 16.80
N SER A 102 -14.54 5.16 16.98
CA SER A 102 -13.97 5.80 18.17
C SER A 102 -14.51 7.20 18.37
N LEU A 103 -14.48 8.06 17.34
CA LEU A 103 -15.00 9.43 17.42
C LEU A 103 -16.48 9.46 17.80
N SER A 104 -17.31 8.60 17.17
CA SER A 104 -18.74 8.52 17.47
C SER A 104 -19.03 8.15 18.92
N ASN A 105 -18.17 7.33 19.54
CA ASN A 105 -18.34 6.86 20.90
C ASN A 105 -17.71 7.77 21.96
N THR A 106 -16.93 8.79 21.55
CA THR A 106 -16.29 9.76 22.47
C THR A 106 -17.08 11.07 22.59
N ILE A 107 -18.06 11.29 21.70
CA ILE A 107 -18.88 12.53 21.65
C ILE A 107 -20.20 12.35 22.44
N HIS A 108 -20.44 11.18 23.03
CA HIS A 108 -21.53 10.89 23.97
C HIS A 108 -21.00 10.72 25.39
#